data_AF-A0A969JJD7-F1
#
_entry.id   AF-A0A969JJD7-F1
#
_cell.length_a   1.000
_cell.length_b   1.000
_cell.length_c   1.000
_cell.angle_alpha   90.00
_cell.angle_beta   90.00
_cell.angle_gamma   90.00
#
_symmetry.space_group_name_H-M   'P 1'
#
loop_
_entity.id
_entity.type
_entity.pdbx_description
1 polymer ?
#
loop_
_entity_poly.entity_id
_entity_poly.type
_entity_poly.pdbx_seq_one_letter_code
_entity_poly.pdbx_strand_id
1 'polypeptide(L)'
;MANKKTVTISAKPSSSVSDPAQIDQWVSAGEESNGDASQSMKMKRLTLDISEDLHKAIKTRAVVEGVPMANMLRSLLEENYRNQ
;
A
#
# COMPACT_ATOMS: atom_id res chain seq x y z
N MET A 1 -11.42 -48.28 15.96
CA MET A 1 -11.26 -47.48 17.19
C MET A 1 -10.82 -46.09 16.76
N ALA A 2 -11.59 -45.06 17.07
CA ALA A 2 -11.36 -43.70 16.58
C ALA A 2 -10.48 -42.91 17.55
N ASN A 3 -9.31 -42.45 17.09
CA ASN A 3 -8.40 -41.64 17.90
C ASN A 3 -8.90 -40.19 17.99
N LYS A 4 -9.41 -39.79 19.16
CA LYS A 4 -9.79 -38.41 19.47
C LYS A 4 -8.53 -37.61 19.84
N LYS A 5 -7.96 -36.85 18.90
CA LYS A 5 -6.88 -35.88 19.19
C LYS A 5 -7.49 -34.63 19.82
N THR A 6 -7.27 -34.42 21.11
CA THR A 6 -7.68 -33.19 21.81
C THR A 6 -6.58 -32.14 21.76
N VAL A 7 -6.93 -30.92 21.36
CA VAL A 7 -6.05 -29.74 21.41
C VAL A 7 -6.39 -28.95 22.67
N THR A 8 -5.43 -28.83 23.57
CA THR A 8 -5.55 -28.00 24.78
C THR A 8 -5.19 -26.57 24.42
N ILE A 9 -6.16 -25.66 24.48
CA ILE A 9 -5.95 -24.22 24.30
C ILE A 9 -5.74 -23.62 25.69
N SER A 10 -4.51 -23.19 25.97
CA SER A 10 -4.13 -22.55 27.24
C SER A 10 -4.91 -21.25 27.48
N ALA A 11 -4.94 -20.81 28.74
CA ALA A 11 -5.71 -19.65 29.19
C ALA A 11 -5.46 -18.37 28.38
N LYS A 12 -6.52 -17.58 28.22
CA LYS A 12 -6.59 -16.33 27.45
C LYS A 12 -5.39 -15.43 27.79
N PRO A 13 -4.61 -14.95 26.80
CA PRO A 13 -3.52 -14.03 27.06
C PRO A 13 -4.11 -12.79 27.73
N SER A 14 -3.78 -12.61 29.00
CA SER A 14 -4.15 -11.45 29.79
C SER A 14 -3.58 -10.23 29.08
N SER A 15 -4.49 -9.38 28.59
CA SER A 15 -4.30 -8.00 28.16
C SER A 15 -2.93 -7.40 28.50
N SER A 16 -1.96 -7.59 27.61
CA SER A 16 -0.73 -6.80 27.53
C SER A 16 -0.59 -6.24 26.11
N VAL A 17 -1.71 -5.78 25.55
CA VAL A 17 -1.71 -4.81 24.47
C VAL A 17 -2.71 -3.74 24.91
N SER A 18 -2.31 -3.00 25.94
CA SER A 18 -3.04 -1.83 26.44
C SER A 18 -2.08 -0.65 26.61
N ASP A 19 -0.94 -0.67 25.92
CA ASP A 19 -0.10 0.51 25.76
C ASP A 19 -0.58 1.27 24.52
N PRO A 20 -1.28 2.42 24.69
CA PRO A 20 -1.73 3.24 23.56
C PRO A 20 -0.54 3.65 22.67
N ALA A 21 0.66 3.74 23.23
CA ALA A 21 1.90 4.02 22.50
C ALA A 21 2.22 3.00 21.39
N GLN A 22 1.92 1.71 21.57
CA GLN A 22 2.15 0.70 20.51
C GLN A 22 1.12 0.79 19.38
N ILE A 23 -0.11 1.21 19.72
CA ILE A 23 -1.17 1.43 18.74
C ILE A 23 -0.86 2.68 17.91
N ASP A 24 -0.47 3.77 18.57
CA ASP A 24 -0.09 5.01 17.91
C ASP A 24 1.15 4.83 17.03
N GLN A 25 2.10 3.97 17.43
CA GLN A 25 3.27 3.65 16.60
C GLN A 25 2.93 2.98 15.26
N TRP A 26 1.87 2.17 15.21
CA TRP A 26 1.40 1.57 13.96
C TRP A 26 0.73 2.60 13.03
N VAL A 27 0.06 3.61 13.60
CA VAL A 27 -0.56 4.70 12.84
C VAL A 27 0.52 5.61 12.25
N SER A 28 1.50 6.01 13.07
CA SER A 28 2.58 6.90 12.63
C SER A 28 3.49 6.27 11.56
N ALA A 29 3.73 4.96 11.62
CA ALA A 29 4.53 4.26 10.61
C ALA A 29 3.92 4.31 9.20
N GLY A 30 2.59 4.45 9.08
CA GLY A 30 1.90 4.61 7.80
C GLY A 30 2.00 6.04 7.22
N GLU A 31 2.23 7.03 8.08
CA GLU A 31 2.33 8.45 7.72
C GLU A 31 3.73 8.79 7.19
N GLU A 32 4.77 8.13 7.70
CA GLU A 32 6.17 8.44 7.37
C GLU A 32 6.64 7.87 6.02
N SER A 33 5.96 6.86 5.46
CA SER A 33 6.41 6.17 4.23
C SER A 33 5.96 6.82 2.90
N ASN A 34 5.41 8.05 2.90
CA ASN A 34 4.97 8.73 1.67
C ASN A 34 5.61 10.08 1.38
N GLY A 35 6.59 10.52 2.17
CA GLY A 35 7.26 11.81 1.98
C GLY A 35 8.76 11.65 1.79
N ASP A 36 9.21 11.30 0.58
CA ASP A 36 10.61 11.52 0.20
C ASP A 36 10.89 13.03 0.29
N ALA A 37 11.51 13.44 1.39
CA ALA A 37 11.88 14.82 1.70
C ALA A 37 13.17 15.21 0.97
N SER A 38 13.27 14.88 -0.33
CA SER A 38 14.33 15.38 -1.21
C SER A 38 13.68 16.34 -2.22
N GLN A 39 13.85 17.65 -1.97
CA GLN A 39 13.43 18.75 -2.86
C GLN A 39 11.97 18.63 -3.35
N SER A 40 11.00 18.80 -2.45
CA SER A 40 9.58 18.54 -2.71
C SER A 40 8.97 19.51 -3.73
N MET A 41 9.12 19.18 -5.01
CA MET A 41 8.21 19.62 -6.05
C MET A 41 6.79 19.37 -5.53
N LYS A 42 5.97 20.41 -5.41
CA LYS A 42 4.64 20.33 -4.82
C LYS A 42 3.77 19.34 -5.61
N MET A 43 3.73 18.09 -5.16
CA MET A 43 2.94 17.05 -5.81
C MET A 43 1.46 17.37 -5.67
N LYS A 44 0.74 17.34 -6.79
CA LYS A 44 -0.73 17.45 -6.80
C LYS A 44 -1.33 16.06 -6.99
N ARG A 45 -2.41 15.77 -6.25
CA ARG A 45 -3.19 14.53 -6.43
C ARG A 45 -4.04 14.66 -7.68
N LEU A 46 -3.93 13.68 -8.56
CA LEU A 46 -4.78 13.53 -9.74
C LEU A 46 -5.71 12.34 -9.50
N THR A 47 -7.03 12.57 -9.52
CA THR A 47 -8.06 11.53 -9.45
C THR A 47 -8.62 11.33 -10.85
N LEU A 48 -8.59 10.10 -11.35
CA LEU A 48 -9.03 9.75 -12.70
C LEU A 48 -9.98 8.57 -12.63
N ASP A 49 -11.18 8.76 -13.18
CA ASP A 49 -12.08 7.65 -13.45
C ASP A 49 -11.71 7.04 -14.80
N ILE A 50 -11.49 5.73 -14.81
CA ILE A 50 -11.14 4.97 -16.02
C ILE A 50 -12.02 3.72 -16.10
N SER A 51 -12.26 3.21 -17.30
CA SER A 51 -12.99 1.96 -17.50
C SER A 51 -12.24 0.79 -16.87
N GLU A 52 -12.98 -0.26 -16.46
CA GLU A 52 -12.40 -1.46 -15.85
C GLU A 52 -11.35 -2.11 -16.76
N ASP A 53 -11.65 -2.22 -18.05
CA ASP A 53 -10.76 -2.82 -19.04
C ASP A 53 -9.43 -2.07 -19.15
N LEU A 54 -9.49 -0.73 -19.14
CA LEU A 54 -8.29 0.10 -19.18
C LEU A 54 -7.48 -0.05 -17.90
N HIS A 55 -8.14 -0.05 -16.74
CA HIS A 55 -7.46 -0.27 -15.46
C HIS A 55 -6.74 -1.62 -15.42
N LYS A 56 -7.38 -2.69 -15.91
CA LYS A 56 -6.77 -4.04 -16.00
C LYS A 56 -5.56 -4.07 -16.93
N ALA A 57 -5.65 -3.42 -18.09
CA ALA A 57 -4.54 -3.34 -19.03
C ALA A 57 -3.33 -2.61 -18.42
N ILE A 58 -3.57 -1.45 -17.80
CA ILE A 58 -2.52 -0.65 -17.14
C ILE A 58 -1.89 -1.43 -15.99
N LYS A 59 -2.70 -2.07 -15.14
CA LYS A 59 -2.20 -2.87 -14.02
C LYS A 59 -1.37 -4.07 -14.48
N THR A 60 -1.82 -4.78 -15.50
CA THR A 60 -1.08 -5.91 -16.08
C THR A 60 0.28 -5.46 -16.60
N ARG A 61 0.32 -4.33 -17.33
CA ARG A 61 1.57 -3.77 -17.84
C ARG A 61 2.55 -3.42 -16.72
N ALA A 62 2.07 -2.78 -15.66
CA ALA A 62 2.91 -2.44 -14.50
C ALA A 62 3.52 -3.69 -13.83
N VAL A 63 2.77 -4.79 -13.75
CA VAL A 63 3.28 -6.07 -13.21
C VAL A 63 4.37 -6.66 -14.11
N VAL A 64 4.18 -6.62 -15.44
CA VAL A 64 5.17 -7.12 -16.40
C VAL A 64 6.48 -6.32 -16.34
N GLU A 65 6.38 -4.99 -16.21
CA GLU A 65 7.54 -4.10 -16.11
C GLU A 65 8.20 -4.15 -14.71
N GLY A 66 7.51 -4.66 -13.69
CA GLY A 66 8.01 -4.76 -12.31
C GLY A 66 8.07 -3.40 -11.60
N VAL A 67 7.35 -2.40 -12.09
CA VAL A 67 7.36 -1.02 -11.57
C VAL A 67 6.01 -0.71 -10.91
N PRO A 68 5.97 0.09 -9.83
CA PRO A 68 4.71 0.57 -9.28
C PRO A 68 3.87 1.28 -10.33
N MET A 69 2.60 0.90 -10.47
CA MET A 69 1.67 1.46 -11.46
C MET A 69 1.61 3.00 -11.41
N ALA A 70 1.69 3.59 -10.22
CA ALA A 70 1.72 5.05 -10.04
C ALA A 70 2.98 5.71 -10.64
N ASN A 71 4.14 5.04 -10.58
CA ASN A 71 5.37 5.55 -11.17
C ASN A 71 5.34 5.44 -12.69
N MET A 72 4.85 4.30 -13.21
CA MET A 72 4.64 4.12 -14.66
C MET A 72 3.71 5.20 -15.22
N LEU A 73 2.58 5.48 -14.54
CA LEU A 73 1.66 6.54 -14.91
C LEU A 73 2.32 7.93 -14.82
N ARG A 74 3.14 8.19 -13.80
CA ARG A 74 3.88 9.45 -13.68
C ARG A 74 4.82 9.65 -14.87
N SER A 75 5.60 8.64 -15.24
CA SER A 75 6.49 8.69 -16.41
C SER A 75 5.72 8.88 -17.72
N LEU A 76 4.59 8.20 -17.90
CA LEU A 76 3.74 8.38 -19.07
C LEU A 76 3.19 9.81 -19.17
N LEU A 77 2.73 10.38 -18.06
CA LEU A 77 2.25 11.76 -18.02
C LEU A 77 3.39 12.77 -18.26
N GLU A 78 4.57 12.54 -17.68
CA GLU A 78 5.74 13.38 -17.93
C GLU A 78 6.15 13.34 -19.42
N GLU A 79 6.21 12.17 -20.05
CA GLU A 79 6.54 12.05 -21.47
C GLU A 79 5.57 12.85 -22.37
N ASN A 80 4.27 12.80 -22.07
CA ASN A 80 3.24 13.42 -22.90
C ASN A 80 3.08 14.93 -22.64
N TYR A 81 3.38 15.42 -21.44
CA TYR A 81 3.07 16.80 -21.04
C TYR A 81 4.28 17.64 -20.63
N ARG A 82 5.50 17.10 -20.55
CA ARG A 82 6.71 17.86 -20.15
C ARG A 82 7.09 19.00 -21.09
N ASN A 83 6.70 18.91 -22.36
CA ASN A 83 7.08 19.88 -23.40
C ASN A 83 5.92 20.77 -23.87
N GLN A 84 4.81 20.80 -23.14
CA GLN A 84 3.68 21.70 -23.38
C GLN A 84 3.69 22.86 -22.37
#